data_AF-A0A811N3S8-F1
#
_entry.id   AF-A0A811N3S8-F1
#
_cell.length_a   1.000
_cell.length_b   1.000
_cell.length_c   1.000
_cell.angle_alpha   90.00
_cell.angle_beta   90.00
_cell.angle_gamma   90.00
#
_symmetry.space_group_name_H-M   'P 1'
#
loop_
_entity.id
_entity.type
_entity.pdbx_description
1 polymer ?
#
loop_
_entity_poly.entity_id
_entity_poly.type
_entity_poly.pdbx_seq_one_letter_code
_entity_poly.pdbx_strand_id
1 'polypeptide(L)'
;MAGFCTPAATAAAHATPTPLASSRKHIVMCLSPKPSGGGGGGSKTVRLASTGAAPQVRALAPATAAEEAAGPSPVPLNVEYLAAEFAGHGVSFEPVGSSCAVKMALRNGSVAHVLLPSGLVTSYKPAMWHGTVTEVLHTNVAEGPGGRAVIRGGVSVDLRCAGADGVWSPSASGAWSLRDVRGNPTTSIEIELASAAPGNAAAARCVVTLHPEALATELAVTNGASSPMALTCAVPSHLRVSTPDATYALGLLGSDYRSVEPALSEFSVIPPDYGAVQQSAAGTTARHRWANRGLDMILSGGQGRGAADEPDGEEDDDYKHMTDAMCRVYSNAPKEFTIIDRGRRNSVSLHRKGFEELYVFSPGSQYQWYGKYAYVVVGPAMLEPVMLGPGDTWQGAQYLRNPNL
;
A
#
# COMPACT_ATOMS: atom_id res chain seq x y z
N MET A 1 26.94 -3.85 -68.11
CA MET A 1 27.36 -2.66 -68.89
C MET A 1 26.22 -1.65 -68.86
N ALA A 2 26.57 -0.37 -68.63
CA ALA A 2 25.74 0.84 -68.57
C ALA A 2 24.70 0.89 -67.41
N GLY A 3 24.59 1.93 -66.58
CA GLY A 3 25.18 3.27 -66.59
C GLY A 3 24.10 4.36 -66.55
N PHE A 4 23.82 4.87 -65.33
CA PHE A 4 23.34 6.21 -64.93
C PHE A 4 22.19 6.93 -65.67
N CYS A 5 21.17 7.34 -64.90
CA CYS A 5 20.84 8.77 -64.66
C CYS A 5 19.90 8.96 -63.44
N THR A 6 20.28 9.90 -62.58
CA THR A 6 19.55 10.44 -61.42
C THR A 6 18.50 11.48 -61.83
N PRO A 7 17.58 11.85 -60.91
CA PRO A 7 17.23 13.27 -60.80
C PRO A 7 17.35 13.82 -59.37
N ALA A 8 17.51 15.14 -59.34
CA ALA A 8 18.01 15.97 -58.28
C ALA A 8 17.07 16.12 -57.06
N ALA A 9 17.72 16.30 -55.90
CA ALA A 9 17.10 16.76 -54.67
C ALA A 9 16.72 18.25 -54.79
N THR A 10 15.50 18.58 -54.34
CA THR A 10 15.10 19.96 -54.07
C THR A 10 14.88 20.08 -52.56
N ALA A 11 15.67 20.95 -51.93
CA ALA A 11 15.65 21.20 -50.50
C ALA A 11 14.36 21.97 -50.10
N ALA A 12 13.61 21.42 -49.15
CA ALA A 12 12.55 22.15 -48.45
C ALA A 12 13.12 22.76 -47.16
N ALA A 13 12.85 24.05 -46.97
CA ALA A 13 13.40 24.88 -45.92
C ALA A 13 12.92 24.48 -44.52
N HIS A 14 13.86 24.42 -43.58
CA HIS A 14 13.64 24.38 -42.15
C HIS A 14 12.83 25.59 -41.69
N ALA A 15 11.62 25.36 -41.16
CA ALA A 15 10.90 26.35 -40.40
C ALA A 15 11.45 26.39 -38.97
N THR A 16 12.20 27.45 -38.67
CA THR A 16 12.69 27.80 -37.33
C THR A 16 11.51 28.35 -36.49
N PRO A 17 11.22 27.80 -35.30
CA PRO A 17 10.27 28.44 -34.39
C PRO A 17 10.88 29.70 -33.77
N THR A 18 10.14 30.79 -33.85
CA THR A 18 10.41 32.14 -33.34
C THR A 18 10.60 32.15 -31.81
N PRO A 19 11.52 32.97 -31.26
CA PRO A 19 11.77 33.03 -29.83
C PRO A 19 10.62 33.73 -29.10
N LEU A 20 10.03 33.04 -28.13
CA LEU A 20 9.09 33.66 -27.18
C LEU A 20 9.85 34.62 -26.27
N ALA A 21 9.39 35.87 -26.25
CA ALA A 21 9.93 36.96 -25.46
C ALA A 21 9.94 36.63 -23.96
N SER A 22 11.10 36.87 -23.35
CA SER A 22 11.33 36.91 -21.90
C SER A 22 10.39 37.91 -21.22
N SER A 23 9.44 37.41 -20.44
CA SER A 23 8.72 38.20 -19.44
C SER A 23 9.28 37.83 -18.06
N ARG A 24 10.31 38.56 -17.63
CA ARG A 24 10.78 38.56 -16.24
C ARG A 24 9.70 39.20 -15.37
N LYS A 25 8.79 38.39 -14.82
CA LYS A 25 8.06 38.77 -13.62
C LYS A 25 8.89 38.31 -12.42
N HIS A 26 9.54 39.29 -11.80
CA HIS A 26 10.18 39.15 -10.49
C HIS A 26 9.15 38.62 -9.49
N ILE A 27 9.35 37.39 -9.00
CA ILE A 27 8.76 36.99 -7.72
C ILE A 27 9.64 37.66 -6.66
N VAL A 28 9.09 38.75 -6.10
CA VAL A 28 9.64 39.39 -4.91
C VAL A 28 9.46 38.42 -3.75
N MET A 29 10.58 37.84 -3.30
CA MET A 29 10.66 37.23 -1.97
C MET A 29 10.49 38.35 -0.94
N CYS A 30 9.34 38.41 -0.28
CA CYS A 30 9.16 39.26 0.89
C CYS A 30 9.97 38.69 2.06
N LEU A 31 11.26 39.04 2.09
CA LEU A 31 12.05 39.06 3.32
C LEU A 31 11.53 40.22 4.17
N SER A 32 10.86 39.91 5.27
CA SER A 32 10.57 40.89 6.32
C SER A 32 11.65 40.84 7.40
N PRO A 33 11.91 41.97 8.09
CA PRO A 33 13.22 42.30 8.62
C PRO A 33 13.48 41.73 10.02
N LYS A 34 14.77 41.57 10.35
CA LYS A 34 15.27 41.43 11.72
C LYS A 34 14.75 42.59 12.60
N PRO A 35 14.21 42.32 13.79
CA PRO A 35 14.30 43.23 14.90
C PRO A 35 15.44 42.81 15.83
N SER A 36 16.23 43.82 16.19
CA SER A 36 17.16 43.85 17.31
C SER A 36 16.47 43.53 18.64
N GLY A 37 17.15 42.75 19.49
CA GLY A 37 17.28 42.92 20.94
C GLY A 37 16.03 42.99 21.83
N GLY A 38 15.93 42.03 22.76
CA GLY A 38 15.51 42.30 24.14
C GLY A 38 14.23 41.62 24.63
N GLY A 39 14.40 40.60 25.48
CA GLY A 39 13.60 40.42 26.70
C GLY A 39 12.23 39.72 26.62
N GLY A 40 12.17 38.51 27.17
CA GLY A 40 11.11 38.11 28.11
C GLY A 40 9.81 37.49 27.57
N GLY A 41 9.64 36.20 27.86
CA GLY A 41 8.38 35.66 28.39
C GLY A 41 7.32 35.12 27.42
N GLY A 42 7.07 33.81 27.54
CA GLY A 42 5.74 33.21 27.27
C GLY A 42 5.61 32.43 25.95
N SER A 43 5.90 31.13 25.99
CA SER A 43 5.57 30.20 24.91
C SER A 43 4.04 30.02 24.81
N LYS A 44 3.43 30.55 23.74
CA LYS A 44 2.05 30.23 23.33
C LYS A 44 2.14 29.33 22.10
N THR A 45 1.82 28.06 22.28
CA THR A 45 1.60 27.08 21.22
C THR A 45 0.41 27.49 20.36
N VAL A 46 0.66 27.82 19.09
CA VAL A 46 -0.38 28.04 18.08
C VAL A 46 -0.72 26.68 17.48
N ARG A 47 -1.86 26.10 17.89
CA ARG A 47 -2.45 24.93 17.24
C ARG A 47 -3.08 25.37 15.91
N LEU A 48 -2.56 24.84 14.80
CA LEU A 48 -3.22 24.91 13.51
C LEU A 48 -4.38 23.89 13.52
N ALA A 49 -5.62 24.37 13.55
CA ALA A 49 -6.80 23.52 13.45
C ALA A 49 -7.01 23.13 11.98
N SER A 50 -6.78 21.86 11.64
CA SER A 50 -7.24 21.27 10.37
C SER A 50 -8.70 20.84 10.53
N THR A 51 -9.61 21.63 9.95
CA THR A 51 -11.02 21.25 9.81
C THR A 51 -11.18 20.33 8.60
N GLY A 52 -10.92 19.04 8.81
CA GLY A 52 -11.32 17.97 7.89
C GLY A 52 -12.02 16.89 8.71
N ALA A 53 -13.34 16.81 8.62
CA ALA A 53 -14.10 15.76 9.30
C ALA A 53 -13.65 14.39 8.76
N ALA A 54 -13.17 13.52 9.65
CA ALA A 54 -12.94 12.12 9.30
C ALA A 54 -14.27 11.47 8.89
N PRO A 55 -14.30 10.65 7.83
CA PRO A 55 -15.52 9.93 7.46
C PRO A 55 -15.98 9.08 8.65
N GLN A 56 -17.28 9.12 8.96
CA GLN A 56 -17.84 8.34 10.05
C GLN A 56 -17.69 6.85 9.75
N VAL A 57 -16.98 6.16 10.63
CA VAL A 57 -16.68 4.73 10.59
C VAL A 57 -17.94 3.95 10.98
N ARG A 58 -18.48 3.14 10.07
CA ARG A 58 -19.44 2.09 10.43
C ARG A 58 -18.65 0.89 10.92
N ALA A 59 -18.87 0.47 12.16
CA ALA A 59 -18.28 -0.78 12.66
C ALA A 59 -18.75 -1.95 11.79
N LEU A 60 -17.84 -2.84 11.41
CA LEU A 60 -18.18 -4.13 10.79
C LEU A 60 -19.10 -4.87 11.77
N ALA A 61 -20.35 -5.09 11.36
CA ALA A 61 -21.31 -5.84 12.16
C ALA A 61 -20.80 -7.29 12.33
N PRO A 62 -20.99 -7.92 13.51
CA PRO A 62 -20.69 -9.34 13.69
C PRO A 62 -21.59 -10.18 12.78
N ALA A 63 -21.05 -11.26 12.22
CA ALA A 63 -21.79 -12.20 11.39
C ALA A 63 -22.94 -12.83 12.19
N THR A 64 -24.14 -12.87 11.63
CA THR A 64 -25.31 -13.51 12.24
C THR A 64 -25.32 -15.02 11.94
N ALA A 65 -25.72 -15.83 12.94
CA ALA A 65 -25.67 -17.29 12.96
C ALA A 65 -26.54 -18.06 11.93
N ALA A 66 -26.93 -17.43 10.81
CA ALA A 66 -27.60 -18.08 9.67
C ALA A 66 -26.69 -18.17 8.42
N GLU A 67 -25.41 -17.81 8.57
CA GLU A 67 -24.43 -17.59 7.49
C GLU A 67 -23.38 -18.73 7.38
N GLU A 68 -23.67 -19.90 7.98
CA GLU A 68 -22.71 -20.97 8.29
C GLU A 68 -22.78 -22.21 7.37
N ALA A 69 -23.22 -22.07 6.11
CA ALA A 69 -23.33 -23.21 5.20
C ALA A 69 -22.89 -22.91 3.76
N ALA A 70 -21.58 -22.81 3.53
CA ALA A 70 -20.99 -23.05 2.21
C ALA A 70 -19.53 -23.52 2.35
N GLY A 71 -19.34 -24.83 2.40
CA GLY A 71 -18.01 -25.45 2.31
C GLY A 71 -17.34 -25.18 0.95
N PRO A 72 -16.00 -25.22 0.85
CA PRO A 72 -15.30 -24.81 -0.36
C PRO A 72 -15.22 -25.96 -1.37
N SER A 73 -15.85 -25.78 -2.53
CA SER A 73 -15.40 -26.36 -3.79
C SER A 73 -14.93 -25.19 -4.66
N PRO A 74 -13.74 -25.24 -5.29
CA PRO A 74 -13.28 -24.16 -6.16
C PRO A 74 -14.10 -24.21 -7.45
N VAL A 75 -15.25 -23.54 -7.44
CA VAL A 75 -16.00 -23.24 -8.66
C VAL A 75 -15.06 -22.34 -9.50
N PRO A 76 -14.84 -22.63 -10.79
CA PRO A 76 -14.09 -21.72 -11.65
C PRO A 76 -14.75 -20.33 -11.59
N LEU A 77 -13.92 -19.29 -11.46
CA LEU A 77 -14.38 -17.90 -11.43
C LEU A 77 -15.23 -17.61 -12.68
N ASN A 78 -16.54 -17.57 -12.50
CA ASN A 78 -17.49 -17.33 -13.57
C ASN A 78 -17.82 -15.83 -13.61
N VAL A 79 -17.20 -15.12 -14.55
CA VAL A 79 -17.37 -13.67 -14.74
C VAL A 79 -18.82 -13.31 -15.06
N GLU A 80 -19.52 -14.14 -15.84
CA GLU A 80 -20.92 -13.91 -16.22
C GLU A 80 -21.84 -14.01 -15.01
N TYR A 81 -21.59 -14.99 -14.13
CA TYR A 81 -22.29 -15.11 -12.85
C TYR A 81 -22.03 -13.90 -11.95
N LEU A 82 -20.76 -13.50 -11.78
CA LEU A 82 -20.41 -12.33 -10.95
C LEU A 82 -21.08 -11.05 -11.47
N ALA A 83 -21.07 -10.86 -12.80
CA ALA A 83 -21.75 -9.73 -13.42
C ALA A 83 -23.27 -9.81 -13.23
N ALA A 84 -23.89 -10.98 -13.38
CA ALA A 84 -25.33 -11.13 -13.19
C ALA A 84 -25.76 -10.86 -11.72
N GLU A 85 -24.98 -11.33 -10.76
CA GLU A 85 -25.29 -11.23 -9.33
C GLU A 85 -25.01 -9.83 -8.77
N PHE A 86 -23.85 -9.24 -9.11
CA PHE A 86 -23.35 -8.05 -8.42
C PHE A 86 -23.36 -6.76 -9.26
N ALA A 87 -23.78 -6.82 -10.53
CA ALA A 87 -23.88 -5.60 -11.34
C ALA A 87 -24.85 -4.57 -10.76
N GLY A 88 -24.66 -3.30 -11.16
CA GLY A 88 -25.54 -2.19 -10.77
C GLY A 88 -25.00 -1.31 -9.63
N HIS A 89 -24.02 -1.81 -8.86
CA HIS A 89 -23.42 -1.07 -7.73
C HIS A 89 -22.25 -0.17 -8.14
N GLY A 90 -21.98 -0.01 -9.44
CA GLY A 90 -20.79 0.70 -9.93
C GLY A 90 -19.56 -0.18 -10.13
N VAL A 91 -19.75 -1.49 -10.08
CA VAL A 91 -18.72 -2.48 -10.37
C VAL A 91 -18.85 -3.05 -11.77
N SER A 92 -17.72 -3.42 -12.37
CA SER A 92 -17.64 -4.26 -13.56
C SER A 92 -16.60 -5.34 -13.38
N PHE A 93 -16.77 -6.46 -14.08
CA PHE A 93 -15.90 -7.63 -13.98
C PHE A 93 -15.20 -7.86 -15.31
N GLU A 94 -13.87 -7.99 -15.28
CA GLU A 94 -13.04 -8.19 -16.48
C GLU A 94 -12.17 -9.45 -16.32
N PRO A 95 -12.18 -10.38 -17.30
CA PRO A 95 -11.33 -11.58 -17.23
C PRO A 95 -9.84 -11.22 -17.37
N VAL A 96 -9.00 -11.77 -16.50
CA VAL A 96 -7.54 -11.58 -16.51
C VAL A 96 -6.85 -12.94 -16.40
N GLY A 97 -6.57 -13.58 -17.54
CA GLY A 97 -6.03 -14.93 -17.56
C GLY A 97 -7.01 -15.92 -16.91
N SER A 98 -6.58 -16.58 -15.82
CA SER A 98 -7.43 -17.45 -15.00
C SER A 98 -8.08 -16.74 -13.79
N SER A 99 -7.90 -15.43 -13.69
CA SER A 99 -8.40 -14.56 -12.62
C SER A 99 -9.47 -13.60 -13.15
N CYS A 100 -10.11 -12.87 -12.25
CA CYS A 100 -11.11 -11.84 -12.57
C CYS A 100 -10.74 -10.53 -11.88
N ALA A 101 -10.71 -9.41 -12.61
CA ALA A 101 -10.56 -8.09 -12.05
C ALA A 101 -11.93 -7.47 -11.78
N VAL A 102 -12.19 -7.11 -10.53
CA VAL A 102 -13.33 -6.28 -10.11
C VAL A 102 -12.91 -4.83 -10.20
N LYS A 103 -13.57 -4.07 -11.05
CA LYS A 103 -13.34 -2.64 -11.24
C LYS A 103 -14.45 -1.86 -10.57
N MET A 104 -14.08 -1.01 -9.62
CA MET A 104 -14.97 -0.09 -8.91
C MET A 104 -14.78 1.31 -9.49
N ALA A 105 -15.85 1.98 -9.89
CA ALA A 105 -15.78 3.32 -10.49
C ALA A 105 -16.81 4.29 -9.89
N LEU A 106 -16.33 5.39 -9.33
CA LEU A 106 -17.16 6.48 -8.79
C LEU A 106 -17.42 7.57 -9.85
N ARG A 107 -18.50 8.33 -9.66
CA ARG A 107 -18.89 9.46 -10.52
C ARG A 107 -17.91 10.62 -10.50
N ASN A 108 -17.15 10.78 -9.42
CA ASN A 108 -16.10 11.81 -9.34
C ASN A 108 -14.86 11.45 -10.19
N GLY A 109 -14.83 10.26 -10.80
CA GLY A 109 -13.74 9.76 -11.62
C GLY A 109 -12.80 8.81 -10.88
N SER A 110 -12.87 8.69 -9.55
CA SER A 110 -12.04 7.75 -8.80
C SER A 110 -12.30 6.30 -9.23
N VAL A 111 -11.24 5.53 -9.45
CA VAL A 111 -11.31 4.11 -9.87
C VAL A 111 -10.36 3.26 -9.04
N ALA A 112 -10.78 2.04 -8.69
CA ALA A 112 -9.91 1.03 -8.09
C ALA A 112 -10.17 -0.36 -8.68
N HIS A 113 -9.13 -1.19 -8.79
CA HIS A 113 -9.21 -2.55 -9.32
C HIS A 113 -8.76 -3.57 -8.28
N VAL A 114 -9.55 -4.63 -8.06
CA VAL A 114 -9.24 -5.74 -7.15
C VAL A 114 -9.23 -7.06 -7.93
N LEU A 115 -8.17 -7.85 -7.75
CA LEU A 115 -7.99 -9.12 -8.45
C LEU A 115 -8.52 -10.28 -7.61
N LEU A 116 -9.38 -11.10 -8.19
CA LEU A 116 -9.89 -12.34 -7.61
C LEU A 116 -9.17 -13.55 -8.21
N PRO A 117 -8.88 -14.59 -7.41
CA PRO A 117 -9.25 -14.78 -6.00
C PRO A 117 -8.16 -14.33 -5.01
N SER A 118 -7.20 -13.48 -5.43
CA SER A 118 -6.09 -13.06 -4.55
C SER A 118 -6.48 -11.97 -3.55
N GLY A 119 -7.54 -11.21 -3.82
CA GLY A 119 -7.89 -10.03 -3.03
C GLY A 119 -6.91 -8.86 -3.21
N LEU A 120 -6.00 -8.93 -4.19
CA LEU A 120 -4.97 -7.92 -4.44
C LEU A 120 -5.60 -6.67 -5.05
N VAL A 121 -5.43 -5.51 -4.44
CA VAL A 121 -5.75 -4.23 -5.10
C VAL A 121 -4.61 -3.89 -6.05
N THR A 122 -4.89 -3.88 -7.35
CA THR A 122 -3.86 -3.72 -8.41
C THR A 122 -3.80 -2.30 -8.99
N SER A 123 -4.80 -1.46 -8.74
CA SER A 123 -4.83 -0.08 -9.22
C SER A 123 -5.70 0.76 -8.30
N TYR A 124 -5.26 2.00 -8.04
CA TYR A 124 -6.06 3.02 -7.38
C TYR A 124 -5.74 4.37 -7.99
N LYS A 125 -6.76 4.97 -8.58
CA LYS A 125 -6.72 6.23 -9.31
C LYS A 125 -7.72 7.19 -8.69
N PRO A 126 -7.38 7.88 -7.59
CA PRO A 126 -8.25 8.91 -7.03
C PRO A 126 -8.39 10.09 -8.01
N ALA A 127 -9.54 10.76 -7.93
CA ALA A 127 -9.73 12.07 -8.53
C ALA A 127 -8.78 13.10 -7.90
N MET A 128 -8.25 14.01 -8.72
CA MET A 128 -7.33 15.06 -8.32
C MET A 128 -8.00 16.44 -8.50
N TRP A 129 -7.56 17.44 -7.74
CA TRP A 129 -8.04 18.83 -7.81
C TRP A 129 -8.02 19.44 -9.23
N HIS A 130 -7.15 18.97 -10.12
CA HIS A 130 -7.03 19.45 -11.51
C HIS A 130 -7.93 18.69 -12.51
N GLY A 131 -8.92 17.94 -12.02
CA GLY A 131 -9.96 17.32 -12.84
C GLY A 131 -9.53 16.06 -13.59
N THR A 132 -8.37 15.47 -13.25
CA THR A 132 -7.95 14.17 -13.80
C THR A 132 -7.72 13.18 -12.67
N VAL A 133 -7.41 11.93 -13.02
CA VAL A 133 -7.00 10.89 -12.05
C VAL A 133 -5.53 10.55 -12.21
N THR A 134 -4.89 10.10 -11.14
CA THR A 134 -3.49 9.68 -11.14
C THR A 134 -3.32 8.32 -10.49
N GLU A 135 -2.58 7.41 -11.12
CA GLU A 135 -2.27 6.10 -10.53
C GLU A 135 -1.39 6.25 -9.28
N VAL A 136 -1.92 5.83 -8.14
CA VAL A 136 -1.24 5.88 -6.84
C VAL A 136 -0.46 4.59 -6.58
N LEU A 137 -0.95 3.44 -7.05
CA LEU A 137 -0.32 2.15 -6.75
C LEU A 137 0.72 1.78 -7.80
N HIS A 138 1.77 1.12 -7.33
CA HIS A 138 2.77 0.51 -8.17
C HIS A 138 2.48 -0.97 -8.32
N THR A 139 2.23 -1.42 -9.54
CA THR A 139 1.98 -2.83 -9.85
C THR A 139 2.80 -3.22 -11.07
N ASN A 140 3.50 -4.35 -10.95
CA ASN A 140 4.32 -4.94 -11.98
C ASN A 140 3.65 -6.23 -12.48
N VAL A 141 3.69 -6.42 -13.80
CA VAL A 141 3.33 -7.69 -14.43
C VAL A 141 4.61 -8.30 -14.99
N ALA A 142 4.90 -9.53 -14.58
CA ALA A 142 6.05 -10.29 -15.04
C ALA A 142 5.61 -11.66 -15.55
N GLU A 143 6.42 -12.25 -16.42
CA GLU A 143 6.23 -13.64 -16.84
C GLU A 143 6.74 -14.57 -15.72
N GLY A 144 5.85 -15.40 -15.21
CA GLY A 144 6.15 -16.42 -14.21
C GLY A 144 6.49 -17.77 -14.85
N PRO A 145 6.74 -18.79 -14.02
CA PRO A 145 6.99 -20.15 -14.48
C PRO A 145 5.84 -20.64 -15.38
N GLY A 146 6.18 -21.21 -16.54
CA GLY A 146 5.20 -21.71 -17.51
C GLY A 146 4.47 -20.62 -18.30
N GLY A 147 5.03 -19.40 -18.39
CA GLY A 147 4.47 -18.31 -19.21
C GLY A 147 3.25 -17.63 -18.59
N ARG A 148 2.88 -17.98 -17.35
CA ARG A 148 1.74 -17.37 -16.65
C ARG A 148 2.11 -15.97 -16.17
N ALA A 149 1.24 -14.99 -16.40
CA ALA A 149 1.42 -13.65 -15.85
C ALA A 149 1.37 -13.69 -14.31
N VAL A 150 2.40 -13.12 -13.67
CA VAL A 150 2.50 -12.92 -12.23
C VAL A 150 2.39 -11.42 -11.95
N ILE A 151 1.40 -11.05 -11.15
CA ILE A 151 1.13 -9.67 -10.77
C ILE A 151 1.70 -9.45 -9.38
N ARG A 152 2.51 -8.40 -9.20
CA ARG A 152 3.13 -8.02 -7.92
C ARG A 152 2.99 -6.53 -7.67
N GLY A 153 3.08 -6.11 -6.42
CA GLY A 153 2.87 -4.74 -5.98
C GLY A 153 1.45 -4.52 -5.47
N GLY A 154 0.89 -3.33 -5.69
CA GLY A 154 -0.46 -3.00 -5.26
C GLY A 154 -0.63 -2.93 -3.74
N VAL A 155 -1.87 -3.11 -3.27
CA VAL A 155 -2.18 -3.33 -1.85
C VAL A 155 -2.56 -4.78 -1.66
N SER A 156 -1.77 -5.48 -0.84
CA SER A 156 -2.02 -6.88 -0.48
C SER A 156 -2.32 -7.02 1.00
N VAL A 157 -3.11 -8.03 1.35
CA VAL A 157 -3.29 -8.46 2.74
C VAL A 157 -2.38 -9.66 2.96
N ASP A 158 -1.42 -9.53 3.85
CA ASP A 158 -0.61 -10.66 4.34
C ASP A 158 -1.15 -11.06 5.71
N LEU A 159 -1.81 -12.22 5.76
CA LEU A 159 -2.49 -12.69 6.95
C LEU A 159 -2.12 -14.14 7.21
N ARG A 160 -1.80 -14.42 8.46
CA ARG A 160 -1.47 -15.77 8.92
C ARG A 160 -2.06 -16.00 10.30
N CYS A 161 -2.68 -17.16 10.44
CA CYS A 161 -3.24 -17.65 11.68
C CYS A 161 -2.54 -18.96 12.03
N ALA A 162 -1.90 -19.03 13.19
CA ALA A 162 -1.28 -20.25 13.71
C ALA A 162 -2.02 -20.73 14.95
N GLY A 163 -2.58 -21.94 14.88
CA GLY A 163 -3.30 -22.59 15.98
C GLY A 163 -2.86 -24.03 16.19
N ALA A 164 -3.56 -24.76 17.05
CA ALA A 164 -3.31 -26.19 17.29
C ALA A 164 -3.47 -27.05 16.01
N ASP A 165 -4.39 -26.64 15.13
CA ASP A 165 -4.70 -27.34 13.89
C ASP A 165 -3.76 -27.00 12.72
N GLY A 166 -2.72 -26.19 12.98
CA GLY A 166 -1.71 -25.79 12.01
C GLY A 166 -1.74 -24.31 11.64
N VAL A 167 -1.12 -23.98 10.52
CA VAL A 167 -1.03 -22.60 10.01
C VAL A 167 -1.97 -22.43 8.81
N TRP A 168 -2.85 -21.44 8.90
CA TRP A 168 -3.73 -21.02 7.83
C TRP A 168 -3.34 -19.63 7.33
N SER A 169 -3.31 -19.44 6.01
CA SER A 169 -3.08 -18.14 5.38
C SER A 169 -3.96 -17.98 4.15
N PRO A 170 -4.88 -17.00 4.12
CA PRO A 170 -5.69 -16.70 2.95
C PRO A 170 -4.91 -15.93 1.87
N SER A 171 -3.70 -15.47 2.17
CA SER A 171 -2.82 -14.72 1.26
C SER A 171 -2.14 -15.61 0.21
N ALA A 172 -2.17 -16.93 0.37
CA ALA A 172 -1.73 -17.87 -0.67
C ALA A 172 -2.77 -17.90 -1.81
N SER A 173 -2.34 -17.51 -3.02
CA SER A 173 -3.15 -17.40 -4.25
C SER A 173 -4.33 -18.37 -4.35
N GLY A 174 -5.54 -17.90 -4.03
CA GLY A 174 -6.75 -18.72 -4.19
C GLY A 174 -7.84 -18.56 -3.15
N ALA A 175 -7.54 -17.99 -1.98
CA ALA A 175 -8.40 -18.20 -0.83
C ALA A 175 -9.56 -17.19 -0.67
N TRP A 176 -9.54 -16.07 -1.38
CA TRP A 176 -10.59 -15.05 -1.26
C TRP A 176 -11.73 -15.28 -2.24
N SER A 177 -12.95 -15.28 -1.72
CA SER A 177 -14.19 -15.34 -2.49
C SER A 177 -14.97 -14.04 -2.33
N LEU A 178 -15.47 -13.48 -3.43
CA LEU A 178 -16.38 -12.34 -3.38
C LEU A 178 -17.70 -12.78 -2.75
N ARG A 179 -18.12 -12.09 -1.69
CA ARG A 179 -19.35 -12.37 -0.93
C ARG A 179 -20.45 -11.39 -1.26
N ASP A 180 -20.11 -10.11 -1.31
CA ASP A 180 -21.09 -9.05 -1.47
C ASP A 180 -20.48 -7.82 -2.17
N VAL A 181 -21.33 -7.04 -2.82
CA VAL A 181 -21.00 -5.72 -3.37
C VAL A 181 -22.08 -4.75 -2.94
N ARG A 182 -21.68 -3.68 -2.26
CA ARG A 182 -22.58 -2.69 -1.68
C ARG A 182 -22.26 -1.28 -2.15
N GLY A 183 -23.20 -0.38 -1.91
CA GLY A 183 -23.04 1.04 -2.18
C GLY A 183 -23.44 1.44 -3.60
N ASN A 184 -22.89 2.55 -4.09
CA ASN A 184 -23.20 3.10 -5.40
C ASN A 184 -22.09 4.05 -5.89
N PRO A 185 -22.04 4.34 -7.21
CA PRO A 185 -21.05 5.24 -7.80
C PRO A 185 -21.02 6.68 -7.25
N THR A 186 -22.03 7.13 -6.51
CA THR A 186 -22.14 8.53 -6.07
C THR A 186 -21.52 8.76 -4.70
N THR A 187 -21.51 7.72 -3.84
CA THR A 187 -21.12 7.84 -2.44
C THR A 187 -19.89 7.00 -2.16
N SER A 188 -20.01 5.68 -2.18
CA SER A 188 -18.90 4.75 -2.09
C SER A 188 -19.33 3.41 -2.67
N ILE A 189 -18.35 2.65 -3.15
CA ILE A 189 -18.54 1.27 -3.58
C ILE A 189 -17.75 0.40 -2.62
N GLU A 190 -18.36 -0.67 -2.13
CA GLU A 190 -17.77 -1.61 -1.19
C GLU A 190 -17.81 -2.99 -1.81
N ILE A 191 -16.69 -3.72 -1.75
CA ILE A 191 -16.66 -5.14 -2.06
C ILE A 191 -16.22 -5.92 -0.83
N GLU A 192 -16.92 -7.01 -0.57
CA GLU A 192 -16.67 -7.88 0.57
C GLU A 192 -16.07 -9.20 0.09
N LEU A 193 -14.88 -9.52 0.60
CA LEU A 193 -14.19 -10.77 0.36
C LEU A 193 -14.18 -11.59 1.65
N ALA A 194 -14.39 -12.89 1.53
CA ALA A 194 -14.25 -13.82 2.65
C ALA A 194 -13.37 -15.01 2.31
N SER A 195 -12.67 -15.49 3.32
CA SER A 195 -11.90 -16.72 3.33
C SER A 195 -12.11 -17.45 4.64
N ALA A 196 -12.18 -18.78 4.60
CA ALA A 196 -12.32 -19.60 5.80
C ALA A 196 -11.30 -20.74 5.78
N ALA A 197 -10.75 -21.04 6.96
CA ALA A 197 -9.93 -22.22 7.16
C ALA A 197 -10.78 -23.49 7.08
N PRO A 198 -10.19 -24.64 6.70
CA PRO A 198 -10.86 -25.92 6.75
C PRO A 198 -11.49 -26.18 8.13
N GLY A 199 -12.69 -26.75 8.16
CA GLY A 199 -13.40 -27.03 9.40
C GLY A 199 -13.86 -25.80 10.18
N ASN A 200 -13.89 -24.62 9.54
CA ASN A 200 -14.25 -23.34 10.17
C ASN A 200 -13.36 -22.94 11.36
N ALA A 201 -12.13 -23.46 11.43
CA ALA A 201 -11.19 -23.17 12.52
C ALA A 201 -10.82 -21.67 12.59
N ALA A 202 -10.87 -20.96 11.48
CA ALA A 202 -10.70 -19.51 11.41
C ALA A 202 -11.47 -18.95 10.21
N ALA A 203 -11.92 -17.71 10.32
CA ALA A 203 -12.55 -16.98 9.23
C ALA A 203 -11.94 -15.59 9.11
N ALA A 204 -11.71 -15.12 7.89
CA ALA A 204 -11.23 -13.79 7.58
C ALA A 204 -12.18 -13.12 6.60
N ARG A 205 -12.49 -11.86 6.88
CA ARG A 205 -13.27 -10.96 6.06
C ARG A 205 -12.40 -9.77 5.68
N CYS A 206 -12.34 -9.45 4.40
CA CYS A 206 -11.64 -8.29 3.87
C CYS A 206 -12.64 -7.44 3.08
N VAL A 207 -12.84 -6.20 3.52
CA VAL A 207 -13.74 -5.25 2.87
C VAL A 207 -12.87 -4.18 2.21
N VAL A 208 -13.04 -4.03 0.90
CA VAL A 208 -12.36 -2.97 0.13
C VAL A 208 -13.39 -1.94 -0.28
N THR A 209 -13.21 -0.70 0.17
CA THR A 209 -14.16 0.39 -0.07
C THR A 209 -13.49 1.53 -0.82
N LEU A 210 -14.04 1.86 -1.99
CA LEU A 210 -13.69 3.04 -2.75
C LEU A 210 -14.59 4.19 -2.33
N HIS A 211 -14.02 5.14 -1.60
CA HIS A 211 -14.61 6.44 -1.29
C HIS A 211 -14.16 7.49 -2.31
N PRO A 212 -14.82 8.67 -2.35
CA PRO A 212 -14.45 9.73 -3.28
C PRO A 212 -12.98 10.17 -3.11
N GLU A 213 -12.51 10.24 -1.87
CA GLU A 213 -11.19 10.72 -1.46
C GLU A 213 -10.26 9.66 -0.86
N ALA A 214 -10.70 8.40 -0.74
CA ALA A 214 -9.94 7.37 -0.07
C ALA A 214 -10.20 5.96 -0.63
N LEU A 215 -9.20 5.10 -0.52
CA LEU A 215 -9.35 3.66 -0.64
C LEU A 215 -9.15 3.03 0.74
N ALA A 216 -10.17 2.34 1.24
CA ALA A 216 -10.12 1.62 2.51
C ALA A 216 -9.92 0.12 2.28
N THR A 217 -9.11 -0.50 3.13
CA THR A 217 -8.97 -1.95 3.27
C THR A 217 -9.21 -2.28 4.73
N GLU A 218 -10.35 -2.88 5.04
CA GLU A 218 -10.76 -3.24 6.40
C GLU A 218 -10.75 -4.76 6.56
N LEU A 219 -10.27 -5.25 7.69
CA LEU A 219 -10.06 -6.65 7.98
C LEU A 219 -10.75 -7.04 9.28
N ALA A 220 -11.38 -8.20 9.27
CA ALA A 220 -11.84 -8.87 10.47
C ALA A 220 -11.39 -10.33 10.43
N VAL A 221 -10.89 -10.84 11.55
CA VAL A 221 -10.42 -12.22 11.69
C VAL A 221 -11.03 -12.82 12.94
N THR A 222 -11.74 -13.93 12.78
CA THR A 222 -12.42 -14.64 13.86
C THR A 222 -11.76 -15.99 14.07
N ASN A 223 -11.46 -16.31 15.33
CA ASN A 223 -11.04 -17.64 15.74
C ASN A 223 -12.28 -18.52 15.94
N GLY A 224 -12.51 -19.48 15.03
CA GLY A 224 -13.59 -20.47 15.16
C GLY A 224 -13.16 -21.74 15.87
N ALA A 225 -11.87 -21.91 16.16
CA ALA A 225 -11.35 -23.09 16.84
C ALA A 225 -11.65 -23.04 18.34
N SER A 226 -11.63 -24.23 18.97
CA SER A 226 -11.79 -24.38 20.42
C SER A 226 -10.54 -24.03 21.23
N SER A 227 -9.42 -23.74 20.55
CA SER A 227 -8.13 -23.38 21.15
C SER A 227 -7.71 -21.96 20.77
N PRO A 228 -6.86 -21.28 21.56
CA PRO A 228 -6.27 -20.01 21.19
C PRO A 228 -5.47 -20.08 19.87
N MET A 229 -5.45 -18.98 19.13
CA MET A 229 -4.82 -18.85 17.83
C MET A 229 -3.97 -17.57 17.79
N ALA A 230 -2.74 -17.67 17.32
CA ALA A 230 -1.87 -16.52 17.07
C ALA A 230 -2.17 -15.94 15.68
N LEU A 231 -2.58 -14.68 15.63
CA LEU A 231 -2.82 -13.92 14.41
C LEU A 231 -1.63 -13.01 14.13
N THR A 232 -1.14 -13.03 12.90
CA THR A 232 -0.19 -12.06 12.38
C THR A 232 -0.71 -11.48 11.08
N CYS A 233 -0.60 -10.16 10.92
CA CYS A 233 -1.18 -9.45 9.79
C CYS A 233 -0.37 -8.22 9.39
N ALA A 234 -0.28 -7.97 8.09
CA ALA A 234 0.20 -6.73 7.52
C ALA A 234 -0.61 -6.37 6.25
N VAL A 235 -0.70 -5.08 5.95
CA VAL A 235 -1.36 -4.57 4.73
C VAL A 235 -0.36 -3.70 3.94
N PRO A 236 0.68 -4.29 3.33
CA PRO A 236 1.66 -3.51 2.58
C PRO A 236 1.06 -2.92 1.30
N SER A 237 1.32 -1.63 1.10
CA SER A 237 0.88 -0.84 -0.06
C SER A 237 2.09 -0.35 -0.84
N HIS A 238 2.26 -0.85 -2.06
CA HIS A 238 3.30 -0.38 -2.97
C HIS A 238 2.82 0.92 -3.63
N LEU A 239 3.32 2.05 -3.14
CA LEU A 239 3.01 3.37 -3.66
C LEU A 239 3.96 3.70 -4.81
N ARG A 240 3.39 4.11 -5.93
CA ARG A 240 4.15 4.54 -7.11
C ARG A 240 4.72 5.93 -6.90
N VAL A 241 6.02 6.08 -7.13
CA VAL A 241 6.72 7.37 -7.02
C VAL A 241 7.54 7.64 -8.29
N SER A 242 8.06 8.85 -8.47
CA SER A 242 9.02 9.13 -9.54
C SER A 242 10.35 8.45 -9.28
N THR A 243 10.83 8.50 -8.04
CA THR A 243 12.03 7.83 -7.55
C THR A 243 12.03 7.94 -6.02
N PRO A 244 12.62 6.98 -5.28
CA PRO A 244 12.80 7.13 -3.85
C PRO A 244 13.57 8.42 -3.46
N ASP A 245 14.47 8.92 -4.33
CA ASP A 245 15.19 10.19 -4.08
C ASP A 245 14.31 11.45 -4.10
N ALA A 246 13.12 11.39 -4.71
CA ALA A 246 12.17 12.50 -4.73
C ALA A 246 11.05 12.32 -3.69
N THR A 247 11.15 11.28 -2.86
CA THR A 247 10.07 10.82 -1.99
C THR A 247 10.42 11.02 -0.52
N TYR A 248 9.45 11.54 0.24
CA TYR A 248 9.60 11.86 1.65
C TYR A 248 8.41 11.32 2.45
N ALA A 249 8.66 10.73 3.61
CA ALA A 249 7.62 10.42 4.59
C ALA A 249 7.58 11.51 5.66
N LEU A 250 6.41 12.10 5.87
CA LEU A 250 6.16 13.13 6.87
C LEU A 250 5.39 12.56 8.05
N GLY A 251 5.77 13.00 9.25
CA GLY A 251 5.09 12.66 10.50
C GLY A 251 5.71 11.50 11.27
N LEU A 252 6.89 11.01 10.87
CA LEU A 252 7.56 9.94 11.61
C LEU A 252 8.44 10.45 12.76
N LEU A 253 8.61 11.77 12.92
CA LEU A 253 9.40 12.36 14.02
C LEU A 253 8.97 11.76 15.37
N GLY A 254 9.95 11.28 16.12
CA GLY A 254 9.79 10.64 17.42
C GLY A 254 9.31 9.19 17.39
N SER A 255 9.23 8.58 16.21
CA SER A 255 8.88 7.16 16.06
C SER A 255 10.13 6.30 16.22
N ASP A 256 10.04 5.30 17.08
CA ASP A 256 11.05 4.27 17.21
C ASP A 256 11.05 3.39 15.96
N TYR A 257 12.22 2.99 15.48
CA TYR A 257 12.33 2.07 14.34
C TYR A 257 13.23 0.88 14.63
N ARG A 258 12.91 -0.22 13.95
CA ARG A 258 13.74 -1.42 13.87
C ARG A 258 13.99 -1.77 12.41
N SER A 259 15.23 -2.03 12.06
CA SER A 259 15.64 -2.44 10.71
C SER A 259 15.35 -3.92 10.53
N VAL A 260 14.60 -4.28 9.50
CA VAL A 260 14.19 -5.66 9.24
C VAL A 260 14.55 -6.06 7.81
N GLU A 261 14.54 -7.36 7.52
CA GLU A 261 14.59 -7.81 6.12
C GLU A 261 13.26 -7.52 5.40
N PRO A 262 13.29 -7.25 4.08
CA PRO A 262 12.07 -7.06 3.31
C PRO A 262 11.10 -8.23 3.43
N ALA A 263 9.83 -7.86 3.50
CA ALA A 263 8.68 -8.73 3.46
C ALA A 263 8.68 -9.67 2.26
N LEU A 264 8.83 -10.98 2.49
CA LEU A 264 8.65 -11.98 1.45
C LEU A 264 7.17 -12.38 1.38
N SER A 265 6.45 -11.78 0.45
CA SER A 265 5.06 -12.13 0.10
C SER A 265 4.95 -12.47 -1.38
N GLU A 266 3.90 -13.21 -1.79
CA GLU A 266 3.62 -13.53 -3.19
C GLU A 266 3.61 -12.26 -4.07
N PHE A 267 3.14 -11.15 -3.51
CA PHE A 267 2.99 -9.88 -4.20
C PHE A 267 4.16 -8.92 -3.98
N SER A 268 5.18 -9.31 -3.21
CA SER A 268 6.33 -8.44 -2.92
C SER A 268 7.17 -8.19 -4.17
N VAL A 269 7.52 -6.92 -4.39
CA VAL A 269 8.56 -6.55 -5.35
C VAL A 269 9.82 -6.26 -4.54
N ILE A 270 10.88 -7.03 -4.74
CA ILE A 270 12.19 -6.79 -4.11
C ILE A 270 13.24 -6.77 -5.23
N PRO A 271 14.09 -5.72 -5.32
CA PRO A 271 15.18 -5.72 -6.27
C PRO A 271 16.18 -6.86 -6.01
N PRO A 272 16.71 -7.52 -7.05
CA PRO A 272 17.61 -8.68 -6.88
C PRO A 272 18.94 -8.33 -6.18
N ASP A 273 19.38 -7.08 -6.30
CA ASP A 273 20.62 -6.53 -5.74
C ASP A 273 20.42 -5.83 -4.39
N TYR A 274 19.18 -5.76 -3.86
CA TYR A 274 18.85 -5.03 -2.64
C TYR A 274 19.73 -5.44 -1.44
N GLY A 275 19.95 -6.74 -1.25
CA GLY A 275 20.78 -7.24 -0.14
C GLY A 275 22.24 -6.80 -0.20
N ALA A 276 22.81 -6.64 -1.40
CA ALA A 276 24.16 -6.13 -1.58
C ALA A 276 24.22 -4.62 -1.30
N VAL A 277 23.22 -3.86 -1.77
CA VAL A 277 23.11 -2.41 -1.52
C VAL A 277 23.02 -2.12 -0.02
N GLN A 278 22.23 -2.89 0.73
CA GLN A 278 22.12 -2.74 2.19
C GLN A 278 23.43 -3.09 2.92
N GLN A 279 24.29 -3.93 2.34
CA GLN A 279 25.62 -4.22 2.89
C GLN A 279 26.63 -3.12 2.62
N SER A 280 26.51 -2.41 1.50
CA SER A 280 27.40 -1.30 1.14
C SER A 280 27.03 0.03 1.81
N ALA A 281 25.74 0.26 2.11
CA ALA A 281 25.27 1.48 2.78
C ALA A 281 25.50 1.47 4.30
N ALA A 282 25.55 0.28 4.92
CA ALA A 282 25.77 0.14 6.35
C ALA A 282 27.28 0.03 6.66
N GLY A 283 27.87 1.10 7.17
CA GLY A 283 29.19 1.07 7.81
C GLY A 283 29.26 -0.02 8.89
N THR A 284 30.44 -0.61 9.05
CA THR A 284 30.70 -1.80 9.88
C THR A 284 30.48 -1.55 11.37
N THR A 285 29.25 -1.64 11.87
CA THR A 285 28.97 -1.83 13.30
C THR A 285 27.63 -2.55 13.52
N ALA A 286 27.70 -3.68 14.23
CA ALA A 286 26.61 -4.41 14.89
C ALA A 286 25.49 -5.00 14.02
N ARG A 287 25.83 -5.91 13.10
CA ARG A 287 24.85 -6.90 12.60
C ARG A 287 24.73 -8.05 13.60
N HIS A 288 23.69 -8.04 14.44
CA HIS A 288 23.29 -9.21 15.22
C HIS A 288 21.93 -9.76 14.78
N ARG A 289 22.01 -10.89 14.09
CA ARG A 289 21.17 -12.09 14.27
C ARG A 289 19.73 -12.14 13.77
N TRP A 290 19.25 -11.25 12.91
CA TRP A 290 18.00 -11.49 12.14
C TRP A 290 18.27 -11.69 10.64
N ALA A 291 19.44 -12.25 10.31
CA ALA A 291 19.77 -12.66 8.95
C ALA A 291 19.13 -14.03 8.68
N ASN A 292 18.27 -14.06 7.66
CA ASN A 292 17.47 -15.18 7.14
C ASN A 292 16.02 -15.21 7.65
N ARG A 293 15.13 -14.52 6.92
CA ARG A 293 13.72 -14.87 6.58
C ARG A 293 12.68 -13.77 6.87
N GLY A 294 12.84 -12.58 6.29
CA GLY A 294 11.75 -11.62 5.95
C GLY A 294 10.56 -11.47 6.93
N LEU A 295 9.36 -11.16 6.41
CA LEU A 295 8.10 -11.13 7.20
C LEU A 295 7.83 -12.45 7.95
N ASP A 296 8.52 -13.55 7.63
CA ASP A 296 8.32 -14.83 8.30
C ASP A 296 8.69 -14.75 9.79
N MET A 297 9.64 -13.91 10.23
CA MET A 297 9.89 -13.69 11.67
C MET A 297 8.85 -12.79 12.35
N ILE A 298 8.34 -11.79 11.63
CA ILE A 298 7.22 -10.94 12.10
C ILE A 298 5.94 -11.79 12.23
N LEU A 299 5.75 -12.74 11.31
CA LEU A 299 4.54 -13.54 11.19
C LEU A 299 4.61 -14.93 11.91
N SER A 300 5.78 -15.41 12.36
CA SER A 300 5.94 -16.78 12.91
C SER A 300 6.26 -16.90 14.40
N GLY A 301 6.18 -15.84 15.20
CA GLY A 301 6.17 -15.95 16.68
C GLY A 301 7.30 -16.82 17.28
N GLY A 302 8.54 -16.66 16.82
CA GLY A 302 9.67 -17.53 17.17
C GLY A 302 10.48 -17.07 18.39
N GLN A 303 10.54 -17.94 19.40
CA GLN A 303 11.30 -17.82 20.65
C GLN A 303 12.78 -17.42 20.47
N GLY A 304 13.17 -16.30 21.07
CA GLY A 304 14.56 -15.84 21.11
C GLY A 304 14.78 -14.62 22.01
N ARG A 305 14.18 -14.62 23.21
CA ARG A 305 14.32 -13.51 24.18
C ARG A 305 15.73 -13.45 24.76
N GLY A 306 16.46 -12.40 24.42
CA GLY A 306 17.68 -11.96 25.13
C GLY A 306 18.17 -10.61 24.62
N ALA A 307 18.06 -9.57 25.45
CA ALA A 307 18.66 -8.22 25.32
C ALA A 307 18.34 -7.36 24.07
N ALA A 308 17.39 -7.77 23.23
CA ALA A 308 17.11 -7.19 21.90
C ALA A 308 15.75 -6.47 21.79
N ASP A 309 15.26 -5.85 22.88
CA ASP A 309 13.97 -5.15 22.89
C ASP A 309 14.11 -3.63 22.74
N GLU A 310 15.34 -3.12 22.70
CA GLU A 310 15.62 -1.71 22.42
C GLU A 310 15.46 -1.44 20.91
N PRO A 311 14.87 -0.30 20.51
CA PRO A 311 14.81 0.10 19.12
C PRO A 311 16.23 0.35 18.54
N ASP A 312 16.37 0.21 17.21
CA ASP A 312 17.64 0.53 16.54
C ASP A 312 17.93 2.04 16.57
N GLY A 313 16.87 2.85 16.70
CA GLY A 313 16.91 4.29 16.81
C GLY A 313 15.50 4.89 16.78
N GLU A 314 15.46 6.21 16.87
CA GLU A 314 14.27 7.04 16.77
C GLU A 314 14.42 7.97 15.57
N GLU A 315 13.35 8.28 14.85
CA GLU A 315 13.39 9.32 13.82
C GLU A 315 13.51 10.69 14.48
N ASP A 316 14.58 11.41 14.16
CA ASP A 316 14.95 12.71 14.73
C ASP A 316 14.60 13.91 13.84
N ASP A 317 14.16 13.64 12.61
CA ASP A 317 13.75 14.64 11.63
C ASP A 317 12.24 14.66 11.37
N ASP A 318 11.70 15.83 11.02
CA ASP A 318 10.28 16.03 10.63
C ASP A 318 9.88 15.21 9.39
N TYR A 319 10.86 14.84 8.58
CA TYR A 319 10.68 14.06 7.37
C TYR A 319 11.77 13.00 7.22
N LYS A 320 11.36 11.80 6.81
CA LYS A 320 12.29 10.76 6.37
C LYS A 320 12.43 10.80 4.86
N HIS A 321 13.64 11.04 4.37
CA HIS A 321 13.95 10.94 2.95
C HIS A 321 14.09 9.47 2.55
N MET A 322 13.38 9.03 1.50
CA MET A 322 13.35 7.63 1.07
C MET A 322 14.54 7.24 0.17
N THR A 323 15.60 8.05 0.09
CA THR A 323 16.69 7.87 -0.89
C THR A 323 17.48 6.59 -0.66
N ASP A 324 17.71 6.21 0.59
CA ASP A 324 18.48 5.02 0.94
C ASP A 324 17.65 3.74 0.76
N ALA A 325 18.33 2.65 0.39
CA ALA A 325 17.74 1.32 0.46
C ALA A 325 17.53 0.94 1.93
N MET A 326 16.27 0.86 2.35
CA MET A 326 15.91 0.60 3.75
C MET A 326 14.64 -0.21 3.90
N CYS A 327 14.54 -0.91 5.02
CA CYS A 327 13.38 -1.67 5.41
C CYS A 327 13.23 -1.57 6.92
N ARG A 328 12.18 -0.91 7.38
CA ARG A 328 11.97 -0.56 8.78
C ARG A 328 10.55 -0.92 9.23
N VAL A 329 10.42 -1.32 10.49
CA VAL A 329 9.16 -1.33 11.21
C VAL A 329 9.23 -0.23 12.25
N TYR A 330 8.26 0.66 12.22
CA TYR A 330 8.12 1.76 13.16
C TYR A 330 7.13 1.39 14.25
N SER A 331 7.54 1.60 15.50
CA SER A 331 6.70 1.56 16.69
C SER A 331 6.44 3.00 17.15
N ASN A 332 5.38 3.23 17.92
CA ASN A 332 4.98 4.57 18.40
C ASN A 332 4.73 5.62 17.29
N ALA A 333 4.65 5.20 16.02
CA ALA A 333 4.34 6.08 14.91
C ALA A 333 2.92 6.64 15.00
N PRO A 334 2.63 7.86 14.50
CA PRO A 334 1.28 8.38 14.52
C PRO A 334 0.35 7.53 13.65
N LYS A 335 -0.93 7.51 14.00
CA LYS A 335 -1.96 6.76 13.26
C LYS A 335 -2.15 7.22 11.82
N GLU A 336 -1.76 8.46 11.52
CA GLU A 336 -1.79 9.04 10.19
C GLU A 336 -0.42 9.65 9.87
N PHE A 337 0.09 9.36 8.68
CA PHE A 337 1.32 9.95 8.15
C PHE A 337 1.20 10.10 6.63
N THR A 338 2.09 10.87 6.01
CA THR A 338 1.96 11.20 4.58
C THR A 338 3.23 10.90 3.80
N ILE A 339 3.09 10.23 2.66
CA ILE A 339 4.14 10.13 1.64
C ILE A 339 3.95 11.26 0.63
N ILE A 340 5.01 12.03 0.40
CA ILE A 340 5.06 13.06 -0.64
C ILE A 340 6.07 12.64 -1.69
N ASP A 341 5.67 12.74 -2.96
CA ASP A 341 6.55 12.60 -4.10
C ASP A 341 6.63 13.92 -4.87
N ARG A 342 7.80 14.57 -4.79
CA ARG A 342 8.06 15.85 -5.45
C ARG A 342 8.12 15.73 -6.97
N GLY A 343 8.57 14.60 -7.51
CA GLY A 343 8.68 14.42 -8.96
C GLY A 343 7.32 14.30 -9.62
N ARG A 344 6.39 13.57 -8.98
CA ARG A 344 5.00 13.46 -9.44
C ARG A 344 4.10 14.59 -8.96
N ARG A 345 4.56 15.42 -8.02
CA ARG A 345 3.76 16.46 -7.34
C ARG A 345 2.47 15.88 -6.75
N ASN A 346 2.60 14.72 -6.13
CA ASN A 346 1.50 13.99 -5.54
C ASN A 346 1.84 13.63 -4.08
N SER A 347 0.82 13.38 -3.30
CA SER A 347 0.94 12.92 -1.93
C SER A 347 -0.17 11.93 -1.60
N VAL A 348 0.10 11.04 -0.66
CA VAL A 348 -0.83 10.03 -0.19
C VAL A 348 -0.71 9.96 1.32
N SER A 349 -1.83 10.13 2.02
CA SER A 349 -1.88 10.00 3.46
C SER A 349 -2.37 8.60 3.82
N LEU A 350 -1.63 7.90 4.67
CA LEU A 350 -1.98 6.59 5.17
C LEU A 350 -2.51 6.74 6.59
N HIS A 351 -3.74 6.30 6.81
CA HIS A 351 -4.34 6.18 8.14
C HIS A 351 -4.49 4.70 8.51
N ARG A 352 -4.15 4.32 9.75
CA ARG A 352 -4.30 2.96 10.26
C ARG A 352 -5.14 2.89 11.53
N LYS A 353 -5.86 1.78 11.69
CA LYS A 353 -6.67 1.44 12.87
C LYS A 353 -6.50 -0.03 13.21
N GLY A 354 -6.39 -0.35 14.51
CA GLY A 354 -6.24 -1.74 14.99
C GLY A 354 -4.83 -2.33 14.80
N PHE A 355 -3.88 -1.53 14.33
CA PHE A 355 -2.47 -1.87 14.19
C PHE A 355 -1.62 -0.85 14.93
N GLU A 356 -0.62 -1.34 15.67
CA GLU A 356 0.31 -0.50 16.40
C GLU A 356 1.47 -0.07 15.49
N GLU A 357 2.04 -1.02 14.75
CA GLU A 357 3.25 -0.79 13.96
C GLU A 357 2.97 -0.37 12.51
N LEU A 358 3.98 0.28 11.93
CA LEU A 358 4.00 0.74 10.55
C LEU A 358 5.23 0.17 9.84
N TYR A 359 5.01 -0.60 8.79
CA TYR A 359 6.05 -1.09 7.90
C TYR A 359 6.37 -0.06 6.82
N VAL A 360 7.65 0.20 6.58
CA VAL A 360 8.15 1.06 5.51
C VAL A 360 9.34 0.40 4.82
N PHE A 361 9.29 0.35 3.50
CA PHE A 361 10.38 -0.15 2.67
C PHE A 361 10.64 0.78 1.49
N SER A 362 11.92 1.09 1.26
CA SER A 362 12.42 1.78 0.09
C SER A 362 13.45 0.90 -0.62
N PRO A 363 13.31 0.65 -1.94
CA PRO A 363 14.34 -0.05 -2.70
C PRO A 363 15.63 0.76 -2.86
N GLY A 364 15.59 2.08 -2.61
CA GLY A 364 16.69 3.02 -2.78
C GLY A 364 16.71 3.71 -4.15
N SER A 365 17.46 4.81 -4.23
CA SER A 365 17.50 5.74 -5.38
C SER A 365 18.43 5.33 -6.52
N GLN A 366 19.16 4.22 -6.39
CA GLN A 366 20.08 3.72 -7.41
C GLN A 366 19.39 3.28 -8.71
N TYR A 367 18.07 3.08 -8.69
CA TYR A 367 17.29 2.66 -9.85
C TYR A 367 16.80 3.84 -10.70
N GLN A 368 16.45 3.52 -11.95
CA GLN A 368 15.92 4.51 -12.89
C GLN A 368 14.63 5.16 -12.40
N TRP A 369 14.54 6.47 -12.62
CA TRP A 369 13.33 7.25 -12.39
C TRP A 369 12.17 6.70 -13.23
N TYR A 370 10.98 6.64 -12.63
CA TYR A 370 9.74 6.10 -13.21
C TYR A 370 9.87 4.64 -13.69
N GLY A 371 10.92 3.93 -13.28
CA GLY A 371 11.20 2.56 -13.67
C GLY A 371 10.48 1.52 -12.81
N LYS A 372 10.88 0.26 -13.00
CA LYS A 372 10.33 -0.92 -12.30
C LYS A 372 10.42 -0.83 -10.77
N TYR A 373 11.43 -0.13 -10.25
CA TYR A 373 11.71 0.04 -8.83
C TYR A 373 11.41 1.45 -8.31
N ALA A 374 10.64 2.25 -9.08
CA ALA A 374 10.18 3.57 -8.66
C ALA A 374 8.92 3.46 -7.78
N TYR A 375 9.08 2.82 -6.62
CA TYR A 375 8.03 2.68 -5.60
C TYR A 375 8.63 2.77 -4.20
N VAL A 376 7.77 3.01 -3.24
CA VAL A 376 8.01 2.73 -1.82
C VAL A 376 6.88 1.86 -1.30
N VAL A 377 7.13 1.07 -0.26
CA VAL A 377 6.08 0.26 0.37
C VAL A 377 5.81 0.84 1.74
N VAL A 378 4.54 1.06 2.04
CA VAL A 378 4.08 1.49 3.35
C VAL A 378 2.84 0.71 3.73
N GLY A 379 2.64 0.42 5.00
CA GLY A 379 1.45 -0.29 5.43
C GLY A 379 1.45 -0.57 6.92
N PRO A 380 0.28 -0.71 7.55
CA PRO A 380 0.23 -1.23 8.90
C PRO A 380 0.76 -2.67 8.93
N ALA A 381 1.42 -3.02 10.03
CA ALA A 381 1.91 -4.36 10.29
C ALA A 381 1.74 -4.67 11.78
N MET A 382 1.79 -5.97 12.12
CA MET A 382 1.91 -6.45 13.49
C MET A 382 3.35 -6.91 13.69
N LEU A 383 4.09 -6.28 14.60
CA LEU A 383 5.44 -6.77 14.93
C LEU A 383 5.40 -8.05 15.76
N GLU A 384 4.41 -8.17 16.64
CA GLU A 384 4.15 -9.35 17.45
C GLU A 384 2.77 -9.96 17.15
N PRO A 385 2.63 -11.30 17.18
CA PRO A 385 1.34 -11.94 17.00
C PRO A 385 0.32 -11.54 18.08
N VAL A 386 -0.92 -11.30 17.66
CA VAL A 386 -2.07 -11.11 18.56
C VAL A 386 -2.67 -12.48 18.88
N MET A 387 -2.80 -12.80 20.17
CA MET A 387 -3.45 -14.03 20.61
C MET A 387 -4.97 -13.86 20.66
N LEU A 388 -5.69 -14.65 19.88
CA LEU A 388 -7.16 -14.69 19.86
C LEU A 388 -7.67 -15.93 20.60
N GLY A 389 -8.53 -15.75 21.59
CA GLY A 389 -9.25 -16.84 22.24
C GLY A 389 -10.33 -17.45 21.34
N PRO A 390 -10.91 -18.60 21.71
CA PRO A 390 -12.03 -19.20 20.99
C PRO A 390 -13.21 -18.23 20.85
N GLY A 391 -13.67 -17.99 19.63
CA GLY A 391 -14.76 -17.06 19.32
C GLY A 391 -14.35 -15.58 19.24
N ASP A 392 -13.12 -15.23 19.63
CA ASP A 392 -12.65 -13.85 19.58
C ASP A 392 -12.48 -13.38 18.13
N THR A 393 -12.73 -12.08 17.93
CA THR A 393 -12.57 -11.43 16.64
C THR A 393 -11.64 -10.23 16.76
N TRP A 394 -10.60 -10.20 15.93
CA TRP A 394 -9.75 -9.03 15.74
C TRP A 394 -10.21 -8.21 14.54
N GLN A 395 -10.00 -6.89 14.60
CA GLN A 395 -10.31 -5.97 13.51
C GLN A 395 -9.16 -4.99 13.28
N GLY A 396 -8.86 -4.71 12.01
CA GLY A 396 -7.89 -3.71 11.60
C GLY A 396 -8.27 -3.04 10.29
N ALA A 397 -7.70 -1.89 10.00
CA ALA A 397 -7.97 -1.16 8.78
C ALA A 397 -6.79 -0.29 8.33
N GLN A 398 -6.71 -0.11 7.01
CA GLN A 398 -5.84 0.86 6.34
C GLN A 398 -6.71 1.76 5.45
N TYR A 399 -6.41 3.06 5.42
CA TYR A 399 -7.02 4.00 4.49
C TYR A 399 -5.92 4.75 3.74
N LEU A 400 -5.92 4.66 2.41
CA LEU A 400 -5.08 5.45 1.52
C LEU A 400 -5.88 6.66 1.02
N ARG A 401 -5.63 7.82 1.61
CA ARG A 401 -6.34 9.07 1.32
C ARG A 401 -5.56 9.90 0.30
N ASN A 402 -6.29 10.53 -0.61
CA ASN A 402 -5.75 11.56 -1.49
C ASN A 402 -5.95 12.95 -0.83
N PRO A 403 -4.91 13.57 -0.27
CA PRO A 403 -5.01 14.92 0.29
C PRO A 403 -5.11 16.02 -0.79
N ASN A 404 -5.00 15.67 -2.08
CA ASN A 404 -5.01 16.60 -3.21
C ASN A 404 -6.40 16.76 -3.85
N LEU A 405 -7.48 16.57 -3.08
CA LEU A 405 -8.87 16.63 -3.54
C LEU A 405 -9.59 17.85 -2.96
#